data_AF-A0A6M8W5F8-F1
#
_entry.id   AF-A0A6M8W5F8-F1
#
_cell.length_a   1.000
_cell.length_b   1.000
_cell.length_c   1.000
_cell.angle_alpha   90.00
_cell.angle_beta   90.00
_cell.angle_gamma   90.00
#
_symmetry.space_group_name_H-M   'P 1'
#
loop_
_entity.id
_entity.type
_entity.pdbx_description
1 polymer ?
#
loop_
_entity_poly.entity_id
_entity_poly.type
_entity_poly.pdbx_seq_one_letter_code
_entity_poly.pdbx_strand_id
1 'polypeptide(L)'
;MVGHVPLAVGVGDAIGAGHRTIEHLTGFDGLLAARLDPTMRGSRNFVARSQAWAMLETLSDDDLAEIAAPFAAGGVVQCPTLAVMQGIVEYAAETDGPMLRYVPANMREFWASGNYAEYGRAMKAQVPGMRRFVGVLHRAGVPIIAGTDLGNPNVIAGYSLHRELELLVESGLEPIDALRSATITPARLFGLHGPGGLGTIEDGVEATLLLVTANPLEDIAATRAISAVVHRGEYLDRAALDGLLEDAARAAAGEQGLVDGGFDLLAQEMPGEPVASGVYAMTFGGFAAGTESFRITRADGVYHLSVHNQPKGGGQMPYALTITTDDAGRFAEATYTTLGDSPTTSRYWREGDTLIAESAGERQELALSEDALIAGPAMVSDFCVLPHLEMQVGESRVFQGYSFGFPNWKWSTVANTVTRLPDETSGTGADAETRRVFRQSMDIPGFGRFEVTSVIDDLGVPVRTSTKMPFGTMETTRGPLVSPTPEDD
;
A
#
# COMPACT_ATOMS: atom_id res chain seq x y z
N MET A 1 -9.96 -18.36 4.03
CA MET A 1 -9.94 -17.32 2.96
C MET A 1 -10.59 -16.04 3.50
N VAL A 2 -10.19 -14.85 3.06
CA VAL A 2 -10.73 -13.54 3.48
C VAL A 2 -10.85 -12.64 2.25
N GLY A 3 -11.64 -11.57 2.30
CA GLY A 3 -11.75 -10.62 1.18
C GLY A 3 -13.11 -10.63 0.49
N HIS A 4 -13.14 -10.12 -0.74
CA HIS A 4 -14.35 -10.04 -1.55
C HIS A 4 -14.81 -11.43 -1.99
N VAL A 5 -16.13 -11.64 -2.07
CA VAL A 5 -16.67 -12.79 -2.80
C VAL A 5 -16.60 -12.51 -4.30
N PRO A 6 -15.88 -13.32 -5.10
CA PRO A 6 -15.81 -13.09 -6.54
C PRO A 6 -17.19 -13.13 -7.19
N LEU A 7 -17.46 -12.25 -8.16
CA LEU A 7 -18.76 -12.19 -8.86
C LEU A 7 -19.19 -13.52 -9.50
N ALA A 8 -18.23 -14.37 -9.85
CA ALA A 8 -18.47 -15.69 -10.43
C ALA A 8 -18.87 -16.77 -9.41
N VAL A 9 -18.81 -16.46 -8.11
CA VAL A 9 -19.00 -17.40 -7.00
C VAL A 9 -20.20 -16.95 -6.16
N GLY A 10 -21.07 -17.88 -5.78
CA GLY A 10 -22.14 -17.61 -4.83
C GLY A 10 -21.57 -17.43 -3.42
N VAL A 11 -22.09 -16.46 -2.66
CA VAL A 11 -21.64 -16.22 -1.27
C VAL A 11 -21.78 -17.46 -0.38
N GLY A 12 -22.79 -18.31 -0.61
CA GLY A 12 -22.93 -19.60 0.09
C GLY A 12 -21.83 -20.61 -0.27
N ASP A 13 -21.44 -20.68 -1.55
CA ASP A 13 -20.35 -21.54 -2.02
C ASP A 13 -19.00 -21.08 -1.45
N ALA A 14 -18.77 -19.77 -1.39
CA ALA A 14 -17.57 -19.19 -0.77
C ALA A 14 -17.44 -19.61 0.70
N ILE A 15 -18.53 -19.53 1.46
CA ILE A 15 -18.54 -19.97 2.87
C ILE A 15 -18.32 -21.47 2.98
N GLY A 16 -18.99 -22.27 2.15
CA GLY A 16 -18.77 -23.72 2.07
C GLY A 16 -17.31 -24.09 1.75
N ALA A 17 -16.59 -23.23 1.03
CA ALA A 17 -15.17 -23.38 0.72
C ALA A 17 -14.21 -22.85 1.82
N GLY A 18 -14.73 -22.38 2.97
CA GLY A 18 -13.91 -21.92 4.11
C GLY A 18 -13.54 -20.43 4.05
N HIS A 19 -14.38 -19.59 3.43
CA HIS A 19 -14.28 -18.14 3.53
C HIS A 19 -14.68 -17.67 4.93
N ARG A 20 -13.74 -17.02 5.63
CA ARG A 20 -13.84 -16.65 7.05
C ARG A 20 -14.37 -15.24 7.27
N THR A 21 -13.99 -14.30 6.41
CA THR A 21 -14.49 -12.91 6.46
C THR A 21 -14.95 -12.45 5.09
N ILE A 22 -16.11 -11.82 5.02
CA ILE A 22 -16.61 -11.20 3.80
C ILE A 22 -16.54 -9.68 3.97
N GLU A 23 -15.92 -9.02 3.01
CA GLU A 23 -15.73 -7.56 3.03
C GLU A 23 -16.81 -6.86 2.19
N HIS A 24 -17.21 -5.65 2.62
CA HIS A 24 -18.09 -4.72 1.90
C HIS A 24 -19.46 -5.30 1.47
N LEU A 25 -19.96 -6.31 2.19
CA LEU A 25 -21.19 -7.04 1.86
C LEU A 25 -21.17 -7.71 0.47
N THR A 26 -19.98 -7.96 -0.08
CA THR A 26 -19.85 -8.58 -1.40
C THR A 26 -20.49 -9.96 -1.44
N GLY A 27 -21.16 -10.29 -2.55
CA GLY A 27 -21.87 -11.55 -2.72
C GLY A 27 -23.33 -11.52 -2.26
N PHE A 28 -23.67 -10.71 -1.24
CA PHE A 28 -25.07 -10.53 -0.81
C PHE A 28 -25.91 -9.78 -1.84
N ASP A 29 -25.30 -8.84 -2.56
CA ASP A 29 -25.87 -8.14 -3.72
C ASP A 29 -26.52 -9.10 -4.73
N GLY A 30 -25.91 -10.25 -4.99
CA GLY A 30 -26.44 -11.29 -5.87
C GLY A 30 -27.64 -12.03 -5.30
N LEU A 31 -27.66 -12.28 -3.99
CA LEU A 31 -28.80 -12.92 -3.32
C LEU A 31 -30.01 -11.98 -3.27
N LEU A 32 -29.76 -10.71 -2.98
CA LEU A 32 -30.78 -9.66 -2.98
C LEU A 32 -31.35 -9.45 -4.38
N ALA A 33 -30.50 -9.37 -5.40
CA ALA A 33 -30.95 -9.28 -6.79
C ALA A 33 -31.79 -10.50 -7.20
N ALA A 34 -31.36 -11.71 -6.83
CA ALA A 34 -32.11 -12.95 -7.10
C ALA A 34 -33.44 -13.06 -6.33
N ARG A 35 -33.56 -12.37 -5.19
CA ARG A 35 -34.82 -12.26 -4.43
C ARG A 35 -35.79 -11.32 -5.13
N LEU A 36 -35.31 -10.18 -5.61
CA LEU A 36 -36.11 -9.20 -6.34
C LEU A 36 -36.53 -9.69 -7.73
N ASP A 37 -35.62 -10.35 -8.44
CA ASP A 37 -35.85 -10.95 -9.76
C ASP A 37 -35.18 -12.35 -9.82
N PRO A 38 -35.97 -13.45 -9.81
CA PRO A 38 -35.43 -14.80 -9.87
C PRO A 38 -34.53 -15.09 -11.09
N THR A 39 -34.66 -14.33 -12.18
CA THR A 39 -33.80 -14.47 -13.37
C THR A 39 -32.37 -14.01 -13.12
N MET A 40 -32.14 -13.22 -12.06
CA MET A 40 -30.82 -12.75 -11.65
C MET A 40 -29.99 -13.79 -10.89
N ARG A 41 -30.53 -14.99 -10.61
CA ARG A 41 -29.80 -16.09 -9.96
C ARG A 41 -28.55 -16.45 -10.76
N GLY A 42 -27.38 -16.34 -10.12
CA GLY A 42 -26.08 -16.63 -10.74
C GLY A 42 -25.60 -15.55 -11.74
N SER A 43 -26.31 -14.43 -11.86
CA SER A 43 -25.88 -13.32 -12.70
C SER A 43 -24.56 -12.73 -12.23
N ARG A 44 -23.68 -12.41 -13.18
CA ARG A 44 -22.38 -11.75 -12.96
C ARG A 44 -22.44 -10.25 -13.28
N ASN A 45 -23.62 -9.72 -13.64
CA ASN A 45 -23.78 -8.32 -13.98
C ASN A 45 -23.72 -7.46 -12.71
N PHE A 46 -22.57 -6.83 -12.49
CA PHE A 46 -22.32 -5.98 -11.33
C PHE A 46 -23.37 -4.85 -11.18
N VAL A 47 -23.66 -4.12 -12.26
CA VAL A 47 -24.59 -2.97 -12.19
C VAL A 47 -25.99 -3.42 -11.75
N ALA A 48 -26.50 -4.50 -12.34
CA ALA A 48 -27.82 -5.02 -12.01
C ALA A 48 -27.88 -5.59 -10.58
N ARG A 49 -26.78 -6.15 -10.07
CA ARG A 49 -26.69 -6.61 -8.68
C ARG A 49 -26.62 -5.46 -7.69
N SER A 50 -25.83 -4.42 -7.99
CA SER A 50 -25.72 -3.22 -7.15
C SER A 50 -27.03 -2.46 -7.04
N GLN A 51 -27.89 -2.50 -8.06
CA GLN A 51 -29.24 -1.92 -7.98
C GLN A 51 -30.12 -2.56 -6.89
N ALA A 52 -29.86 -3.81 -6.49
CA ALA A 52 -30.62 -4.46 -5.43
C ALA A 52 -30.49 -3.74 -4.08
N TRP A 53 -29.33 -3.12 -3.81
CA TRP A 53 -29.12 -2.33 -2.59
C TRP A 53 -30.01 -1.09 -2.55
N ALA A 54 -30.23 -0.44 -3.69
CA ALA A 54 -31.11 0.72 -3.79
C ALA A 54 -32.59 0.35 -3.66
N MET A 55 -32.93 -0.92 -3.89
CA MET A 55 -34.30 -1.43 -3.79
C MET A 55 -34.56 -2.18 -2.49
N LEU A 56 -33.63 -2.17 -1.54
CA LEU A 56 -33.73 -3.02 -0.35
C LEU A 56 -35.00 -2.74 0.49
N GLU A 57 -35.49 -1.51 0.48
CA GLU A 57 -36.75 -1.12 1.15
C GLU A 57 -37.99 -1.88 0.65
N THR A 58 -37.93 -2.42 -0.57
CA THR A 58 -39.02 -3.22 -1.14
C THR A 58 -39.05 -4.66 -0.61
N LEU A 59 -37.97 -5.12 0.04
CA LEU A 59 -37.89 -6.42 0.69
C LEU A 59 -38.36 -6.33 2.14
N SER A 60 -39.17 -7.30 2.56
CA SER A 60 -39.64 -7.41 3.95
C SER A 60 -38.50 -7.80 4.90
N ASP A 61 -38.65 -7.55 6.19
CA ASP A 61 -37.67 -8.01 7.18
C ASP A 61 -37.56 -9.55 7.20
N ASP A 62 -38.66 -10.26 6.92
CA ASP A 62 -38.66 -11.72 6.79
C ASP A 62 -37.83 -12.19 5.59
N ASP A 63 -37.93 -11.51 4.44
CA ASP A 63 -37.09 -11.80 3.27
C ASP A 63 -35.60 -11.64 3.60
N LEU A 64 -35.25 -10.54 4.27
CA LEU A 64 -33.87 -10.26 4.63
C LEU A 64 -33.36 -11.23 5.70
N ALA A 65 -34.20 -11.61 6.66
CA ALA A 65 -33.86 -12.59 7.69
C ALA A 65 -33.63 -13.98 7.10
N GLU A 66 -34.46 -14.40 6.13
CA GLU A 66 -34.26 -15.66 5.41
C GLU A 66 -32.95 -15.65 4.61
N ILE A 67 -32.61 -14.51 3.99
CA ILE A 67 -31.32 -14.33 3.32
C ILE A 67 -30.19 -14.38 4.35
N ALA A 68 -30.30 -13.77 5.52
CA ALA A 68 -29.24 -13.73 6.52
C ALA A 68 -29.02 -15.04 7.29
N ALA A 69 -30.06 -15.86 7.49
CA ALA A 69 -30.03 -17.03 8.36
C ALA A 69 -28.92 -18.06 8.05
N PRO A 70 -28.64 -18.42 6.78
CA PRO A 70 -27.56 -19.37 6.46
C PRO A 70 -26.17 -18.89 6.89
N PHE A 71 -25.96 -17.58 6.93
CA PHE A 71 -24.66 -16.96 7.22
C PHE A 71 -24.31 -17.02 8.71
N ALA A 72 -25.32 -16.90 9.57
CA ALA A 72 -25.15 -17.06 11.01
C ALA A 72 -24.72 -18.50 11.36
N ALA A 73 -25.33 -19.50 10.69
CA ALA A 73 -24.97 -20.90 10.87
C ALA A 73 -23.59 -21.25 10.30
N GLY A 74 -23.17 -20.58 9.22
CA GLY A 74 -21.90 -20.82 8.54
C GLY A 74 -20.67 -20.30 9.27
N GLY A 75 -20.83 -19.49 10.33
CA GLY A 75 -19.72 -18.95 11.11
C GLY A 75 -18.85 -17.94 10.37
N VAL A 76 -19.36 -17.36 9.27
CA VAL A 76 -18.67 -16.31 8.53
C VAL A 76 -18.78 -14.98 9.28
N VAL A 77 -17.70 -14.20 9.28
CA VAL A 77 -17.69 -12.87 9.88
C VAL A 77 -17.87 -11.82 8.79
N GLN A 78 -18.69 -10.81 9.05
CA GLN A 78 -18.89 -9.70 8.12
C GLN A 78 -18.09 -8.47 8.55
N CYS A 79 -17.34 -7.90 7.62
CA CYS A 79 -16.72 -6.58 7.73
C CYS A 79 -17.41 -5.65 6.72
N PRO A 80 -18.39 -4.84 7.16
CA PRO A 80 -19.23 -4.10 6.23
C PRO A 80 -18.57 -2.85 5.67
N THR A 81 -17.61 -2.23 6.39
CA THR A 81 -16.89 -1.02 5.97
C THR A 81 -17.83 0.11 5.55
N LEU A 82 -18.89 0.33 6.34
CA LEU A 82 -19.92 1.33 6.04
C LEU A 82 -19.32 2.75 5.91
N ALA A 83 -18.24 3.03 6.63
CA ALA A 83 -17.48 4.27 6.56
C ALA A 83 -16.96 4.58 5.15
N VAL A 84 -16.62 3.56 4.34
CA VAL A 84 -16.24 3.75 2.93
C VAL A 84 -17.42 4.25 2.13
N MET A 85 -18.53 3.52 2.21
CA MET A 85 -19.72 3.81 1.41
C MET A 85 -20.29 5.18 1.77
N GLN A 86 -20.30 5.50 3.07
CA GLN A 86 -20.72 6.80 3.58
C GLN A 86 -19.71 7.90 3.20
N GLY A 87 -18.41 7.68 3.36
CA GLY A 87 -17.36 8.67 3.06
C GLY A 87 -17.34 9.08 1.59
N ILE A 88 -17.51 8.12 0.67
CA ILE A 88 -17.63 8.39 -0.77
C ILE A 88 -18.88 9.24 -1.08
N VAL A 89 -20.01 8.99 -0.40
CA VAL A 89 -21.23 9.79 -0.56
C VAL A 89 -21.03 11.22 -0.06
N GLU A 90 -20.38 11.39 1.10
CA GLU A 90 -20.07 12.70 1.67
C GLU A 90 -19.08 13.48 0.81
N TYR A 91 -18.08 12.81 0.24
CA TYR A 91 -17.13 13.40 -0.70
C TYR A 91 -17.84 13.88 -1.97
N ALA A 92 -18.73 13.07 -2.54
CA ALA A 92 -19.54 13.46 -3.71
C ALA A 92 -20.50 14.62 -3.43
N ALA A 93 -20.81 14.87 -2.15
CA ALA A 93 -21.58 16.03 -1.70
C ALA A 93 -20.69 17.23 -1.33
N GLU A 94 -19.39 17.17 -1.65
CA GLU A 94 -18.39 18.23 -1.40
C GLU A 94 -18.37 18.68 0.07
N THR A 95 -18.61 17.75 0.98
CA THR A 95 -18.56 18.02 2.41
C THR A 95 -17.12 17.90 2.92
N ASP A 96 -16.39 19.01 2.88
CA ASP A 96 -15.05 19.09 3.44
C ASP A 96 -15.10 19.17 4.98
N GLY A 97 -14.51 18.18 5.65
CA GLY A 97 -14.39 18.16 7.10
C GLY A 97 -13.07 18.79 7.59
N PRO A 98 -13.01 19.29 8.85
CA PRO A 98 -11.78 19.78 9.46
C PRO A 98 -10.66 18.71 9.50
N MET A 99 -11.05 17.45 9.32
CA MET A 99 -10.17 16.29 9.33
C MET A 99 -9.33 16.14 8.05
N LEU A 100 -9.66 16.86 6.97
CA LEU A 100 -8.86 16.84 5.74
C LEU A 100 -7.43 17.35 5.94
N ARG A 101 -7.16 18.10 7.02
CA ARG A 101 -5.80 18.51 7.40
C ARG A 101 -4.84 17.34 7.66
N TYR A 102 -5.37 16.15 7.93
CA TYR A 102 -4.59 14.93 8.13
C TYR A 102 -4.50 14.06 6.87
N VAL A 103 -5.00 14.54 5.73
CA VAL A 103 -5.00 13.82 4.46
C VAL A 103 -3.93 14.40 3.53
N PRO A 104 -2.93 13.59 3.12
CA PRO A 104 -1.88 14.03 2.21
C PRO A 104 -2.42 14.62 0.90
N ALA A 105 -1.73 15.64 0.37
CA ALA A 105 -2.17 16.33 -0.86
C ALA A 105 -2.33 15.38 -2.06
N ASN A 106 -1.40 14.45 -2.26
CA ASN A 106 -1.48 13.45 -3.33
C ASN A 106 -2.69 12.51 -3.18
N MET A 107 -3.12 12.24 -1.94
CA MET A 107 -4.31 11.43 -1.68
C MET A 107 -5.59 12.21 -2.00
N ARG A 108 -5.63 13.51 -1.68
CA ARG A 108 -6.73 14.41 -2.08
C ARG A 108 -6.79 14.58 -3.60
N GLU A 109 -5.64 14.69 -4.26
CA GLU A 109 -5.55 14.69 -5.72
C GLU A 109 -6.03 13.36 -6.32
N PHE A 110 -5.63 12.22 -5.75
CA PHE A 110 -6.13 10.91 -6.17
C PHE A 110 -7.66 10.82 -6.09
N TRP A 111 -8.26 11.28 -4.98
CA TRP A 111 -9.72 11.33 -4.83
C TRP A 111 -10.37 12.22 -5.90
N ALA A 112 -9.75 13.36 -6.21
CA ALA A 112 -10.21 14.29 -7.25
C ALA A 112 -10.00 13.77 -8.68
N SER A 113 -9.05 12.85 -8.89
CA SER A 113 -8.66 12.35 -10.20
C SER A 113 -9.59 11.26 -10.78
N GLY A 114 -10.50 10.70 -9.97
CA GLY A 114 -11.35 9.58 -10.35
C GLY A 114 -12.84 9.90 -10.46
N ASN A 115 -13.63 8.90 -10.89
CA ASN A 115 -15.10 8.97 -10.95
C ASN A 115 -15.79 8.88 -9.56
N TYR A 116 -15.09 9.16 -8.45
CA TYR A 116 -15.66 9.03 -7.09
C TYR A 116 -16.89 9.90 -6.88
N ALA A 117 -16.96 11.08 -7.50
CA ALA A 117 -18.14 11.94 -7.41
C ALA A 117 -19.38 11.29 -8.08
N GLU A 118 -19.20 10.64 -9.23
CA GLU A 118 -20.29 9.93 -9.92
C GLU A 118 -20.67 8.66 -9.17
N TYR A 119 -19.68 7.88 -8.74
CA TYR A 119 -19.87 6.69 -7.95
C TYR A 119 -20.61 7.01 -6.63
N GLY A 120 -20.22 8.07 -5.92
CA GLY A 120 -20.89 8.51 -4.70
C GLY A 120 -22.34 8.94 -4.92
N ARG A 121 -22.65 9.62 -6.04
CA ARG A 121 -24.05 9.92 -6.40
C ARG A 121 -24.87 8.65 -6.60
N ALA A 122 -24.31 7.62 -7.23
CA ALA A 122 -24.98 6.32 -7.40
C ALA A 122 -25.09 5.53 -6.09
N MET A 123 -24.06 5.60 -5.22
CA MET A 123 -24.03 4.93 -3.92
C MET A 123 -24.98 5.54 -2.91
N LYS A 124 -25.33 6.83 -3.03
CA LYS A 124 -26.26 7.53 -2.13
C LYS A 124 -27.60 6.80 -1.97
N ALA A 125 -28.10 6.18 -3.04
CA ALA A 125 -29.35 5.42 -3.01
C ALA A 125 -29.19 4.03 -2.35
N GLN A 126 -27.96 3.49 -2.28
CA GLN A 126 -27.68 2.12 -1.81
C GLN A 126 -27.32 2.06 -0.33
N VAL A 127 -26.63 3.08 0.19
CA VAL A 127 -26.13 3.11 1.59
C VAL A 127 -27.22 2.84 2.63
N PRO A 128 -28.45 3.42 2.56
CA PRO A 128 -29.50 3.11 3.53
C PRO A 128 -29.89 1.63 3.53
N GLY A 129 -29.97 1.00 2.36
CA GLY A 129 -30.21 -0.42 2.22
C GLY A 129 -29.09 -1.24 2.85
N MET A 130 -27.84 -0.97 2.49
CA MET A 130 -26.68 -1.68 3.05
C MET A 130 -26.64 -1.62 4.58
N ARG A 131 -26.89 -0.45 5.16
CA ARG A 131 -27.01 -0.25 6.62
C ARG A 131 -28.12 -1.09 7.23
N ARG A 132 -29.33 -1.03 6.66
CA ARG A 132 -30.46 -1.87 7.11
C ARG A 132 -30.09 -3.35 7.09
N PHE A 133 -29.41 -3.81 6.04
CA PHE A 133 -29.01 -5.20 5.91
C PHE A 133 -27.94 -5.61 6.95
N VAL A 134 -26.98 -4.73 7.28
CA VAL A 134 -26.04 -4.97 8.40
C VAL A 134 -26.80 -5.20 9.71
N GLY A 135 -27.83 -4.39 9.99
CA GLY A 135 -28.70 -4.60 11.15
C GLY A 135 -29.41 -5.96 11.14
N VAL A 136 -29.87 -6.42 9.97
CA VAL A 136 -30.49 -7.74 9.82
C VAL A 136 -29.48 -8.86 10.05
N LEU A 137 -28.28 -8.78 9.46
CA LEU A 137 -27.20 -9.75 9.68
C LEU A 137 -26.86 -9.86 11.16
N HIS A 138 -26.73 -8.73 11.86
CA HIS A 138 -26.48 -8.70 13.29
C HIS A 138 -27.60 -9.38 14.09
N ARG A 139 -28.87 -9.03 13.83
CA ARG A 139 -30.02 -9.68 14.50
C ARG A 139 -30.13 -11.17 14.22
N ALA A 140 -29.68 -11.62 13.05
CA ALA A 140 -29.61 -13.03 12.70
C ALA A 140 -28.46 -13.79 13.40
N GLY A 141 -27.55 -13.09 14.09
CA GLY A 141 -26.41 -13.67 14.80
C GLY A 141 -25.15 -13.80 13.95
N VAL A 142 -25.05 -13.12 12.81
CA VAL A 142 -23.81 -13.05 12.02
C VAL A 142 -22.81 -12.17 12.77
N PRO A 143 -21.61 -12.67 13.10
CA PRO A 143 -20.57 -11.84 13.74
C PRO A 143 -20.16 -10.68 12.83
N ILE A 144 -20.11 -9.47 13.40
CA ILE A 144 -19.65 -8.26 12.71
C ILE A 144 -18.32 -7.80 13.29
N ILE A 145 -17.38 -7.40 12.42
CA ILE A 145 -16.16 -6.68 12.80
C ILE A 145 -16.16 -5.28 12.18
N ALA A 146 -15.60 -4.30 12.89
CA ALA A 146 -15.39 -2.96 12.36
C ALA A 146 -14.11 -2.91 11.53
N GLY A 147 -14.22 -2.36 10.33
CA GLY A 147 -13.10 -2.10 9.43
C GLY A 147 -13.41 -0.87 8.59
N THR A 148 -12.39 -0.15 8.14
CA THR A 148 -12.59 1.16 7.49
C THR A 148 -12.12 1.21 6.05
N ASP A 149 -11.25 0.30 5.61
CA ASP A 149 -10.65 0.31 4.28
C ASP A 149 -10.00 1.67 3.94
N LEU A 150 -9.03 2.03 4.79
CA LEU A 150 -8.29 3.28 4.73
C LEU A 150 -7.67 3.50 3.35
N GLY A 151 -7.84 4.70 2.80
CA GLY A 151 -7.48 4.94 1.39
C GLY A 151 -8.57 5.70 0.64
N ASN A 152 -9.82 5.38 0.97
CA ASN A 152 -11.00 5.87 0.28
C ASN A 152 -11.36 7.32 0.66
N PRO A 153 -12.11 8.04 -0.20
CA PRO A 153 -12.55 9.40 0.07
C PRO A 153 -13.27 9.55 1.43
N ASN A 154 -12.85 10.54 2.21
CA ASN A 154 -13.31 10.82 3.58
C ASN A 154 -13.12 9.67 4.60
N VAL A 155 -12.37 8.63 4.27
CA VAL A 155 -11.96 7.57 5.20
C VAL A 155 -10.58 7.91 5.77
N ILE A 156 -10.58 8.63 6.89
CA ILE A 156 -9.36 9.20 7.49
C ILE A 156 -8.86 8.30 8.63
N ALA A 157 -7.54 8.09 8.71
CA ALA A 157 -6.88 7.27 9.73
C ALA A 157 -7.34 7.60 11.15
N GLY A 158 -7.65 6.56 11.95
CA GLY A 158 -8.19 6.71 13.30
C GLY A 158 -9.66 7.16 13.31
N TYR A 159 -9.96 8.33 12.75
CA TYR A 159 -11.29 8.95 12.78
C TYR A 159 -12.38 8.10 12.11
N SER A 160 -12.07 7.46 11.00
CA SER A 160 -13.01 6.60 10.27
C SER A 160 -13.48 5.40 11.08
N LEU A 161 -12.69 4.91 12.05
CA LEU A 161 -13.11 3.79 12.88
C LEU A 161 -14.24 4.20 13.83
N HIS A 162 -14.15 5.39 14.42
CA HIS A 162 -15.25 5.95 15.21
C HIS A 162 -16.51 6.14 14.37
N ARG A 163 -16.34 6.58 13.11
CA ARG A 163 -17.46 6.70 12.18
C ARG A 163 -18.08 5.35 11.83
N GLU A 164 -17.27 4.30 11.65
CA GLU A 164 -17.77 2.94 11.46
C GLU A 164 -18.61 2.47 12.65
N LEU A 165 -18.13 2.70 13.88
CA LEU A 165 -18.88 2.36 15.10
C LEU A 165 -20.24 3.07 15.19
N GLU A 166 -20.28 4.37 14.86
CA GLU A 166 -21.52 5.13 14.76
C GLU A 166 -22.45 4.53 13.71
N LEU A 167 -21.95 4.24 12.51
CA LEU A 167 -22.74 3.67 11.42
C LEU A 167 -23.28 2.28 11.76
N LEU A 168 -22.54 1.48 12.53
CA LEU A 168 -23.01 0.20 13.07
C LEU A 168 -24.16 0.40 14.05
N VAL A 169 -24.05 1.33 15.01
CA VAL A 169 -25.14 1.65 15.93
C VAL A 169 -26.35 2.22 15.20
N GLU A 170 -26.13 3.13 14.25
CA GLU A 170 -27.21 3.66 13.40
C GLU A 170 -27.80 2.60 12.45
N SER A 171 -27.16 1.44 12.30
CA SER A 171 -27.69 0.26 11.59
C SER A 171 -28.49 -0.68 12.50
N GLY A 172 -28.55 -0.38 13.81
CA GLY A 172 -29.32 -1.13 14.80
C GLY A 172 -28.50 -2.10 15.65
N LEU A 173 -27.18 -1.95 15.71
CA LEU A 173 -26.36 -2.62 16.73
C LEU A 173 -26.49 -1.87 18.06
N GLU A 174 -26.49 -2.60 19.17
CA GLU A 174 -26.32 -2.00 20.49
C GLU A 174 -24.90 -1.43 20.61
N PRO A 175 -24.68 -0.31 21.33
CA PRO A 175 -23.34 0.28 21.48
C PRO A 175 -22.28 -0.71 21.99
N ILE A 176 -22.67 -1.64 22.88
CA ILE A 176 -21.76 -2.68 23.37
C ILE A 176 -21.29 -3.63 22.25
N ASP A 177 -22.16 -3.97 21.29
CA ASP A 177 -21.82 -4.86 20.20
C ASP A 177 -20.99 -4.14 19.13
N ALA A 178 -21.25 -2.85 18.92
CA ALA A 178 -20.36 -2.00 18.11
C ALA A 178 -18.95 -1.97 18.73
N LEU A 179 -18.80 -1.74 20.05
CA LEU A 179 -17.49 -1.77 20.72
C LEU A 179 -16.81 -3.14 20.62
N ARG A 180 -17.55 -4.24 20.77
CA ARG A 180 -17.02 -5.60 20.59
C ARG A 180 -16.49 -5.84 19.18
N SER A 181 -17.18 -5.29 18.16
CA SER A 181 -16.79 -5.42 16.76
C SER A 181 -15.42 -4.80 16.45
N ALA A 182 -14.96 -3.83 17.25
CA ALA A 182 -13.64 -3.21 17.14
C ALA A 182 -12.60 -3.73 18.16
N THR A 183 -12.99 -4.62 19.08
CA THR A 183 -12.12 -5.09 20.18
C THR A 183 -12.02 -6.61 20.22
N ILE A 184 -12.88 -7.27 21.00
CA ILE A 184 -12.77 -8.71 21.26
C ILE A 184 -13.14 -9.58 20.06
N THR A 185 -14.06 -9.13 19.18
CA THR A 185 -14.47 -9.91 18.01
C THR A 185 -13.30 -10.11 17.02
N PRO A 186 -12.59 -9.05 16.57
CA PRO A 186 -11.42 -9.22 15.70
C PRO A 186 -10.26 -9.92 16.44
N ALA A 187 -10.06 -9.66 17.73
CA ALA A 187 -9.04 -10.36 18.52
C ALA A 187 -9.24 -11.89 18.52
N ARG A 188 -10.48 -12.35 18.71
CA ARG A 188 -10.82 -13.79 18.62
C ARG A 188 -10.64 -14.33 17.21
N LEU A 189 -11.11 -13.60 16.20
CA LEU A 189 -11.00 -14.01 14.80
C LEU A 189 -9.55 -14.21 14.36
N PHE A 190 -8.64 -13.34 14.80
CA PHE A 190 -7.23 -13.38 14.43
C PHE A 190 -6.37 -14.23 15.39
N GLY A 191 -6.96 -14.85 16.41
CA GLY A 191 -6.22 -15.63 17.40
C GLY A 191 -5.30 -14.79 18.29
N LEU A 192 -5.67 -13.51 18.49
CA LEU A 192 -4.93 -12.54 19.30
C LEU A 192 -5.52 -12.36 20.71
N HIS A 193 -6.59 -13.09 21.06
CA HIS A 193 -7.15 -13.08 22.40
C HIS A 193 -6.47 -14.09 23.32
N GLY A 194 -6.23 -13.72 24.59
CA GLY A 194 -5.66 -14.59 25.62
C GLY A 194 -4.43 -13.98 26.29
N PRO A 195 -3.64 -14.79 27.05
CA PRO A 195 -2.42 -14.32 27.70
C PRO A 195 -1.41 -13.74 26.69
N GLY A 196 -0.92 -12.53 26.95
CA GLY A 196 -0.07 -11.75 26.04
C GLY A 196 -0.80 -11.18 24.82
N GLY A 197 -2.12 -11.38 24.73
CA GLY A 197 -2.96 -10.96 23.61
C GLY A 197 -3.58 -9.57 23.80
N LEU A 198 -4.69 -9.32 23.11
CA LEU A 198 -5.43 -8.05 23.12
C LEU A 198 -6.95 -8.26 23.00
N GLY A 199 -7.71 -7.16 23.11
CA GLY A 199 -9.16 -7.13 22.89
C GLY A 199 -10.03 -7.21 24.14
N THR A 200 -9.45 -7.51 25.31
CA THR A 200 -10.10 -7.49 26.63
C THR A 200 -9.24 -6.77 27.67
N ILE A 201 -9.86 -6.32 28.76
CA ILE A 201 -9.16 -5.80 29.94
C ILE A 201 -9.17 -6.90 31.00
N GLU A 202 -8.12 -7.71 30.99
CA GLU A 202 -7.96 -8.89 31.85
C GLU A 202 -6.50 -9.04 32.27
N ASP A 203 -6.25 -9.67 33.42
CA ASP A 203 -4.89 -9.94 33.89
C ASP A 203 -4.11 -10.79 32.87
N GLY A 204 -2.87 -10.37 32.59
CA GLY A 204 -1.99 -11.07 31.66
C GLY A 204 -2.23 -10.76 30.18
N VAL A 205 -3.18 -9.89 29.83
CA VAL A 205 -3.37 -9.35 28.47
C VAL A 205 -2.49 -8.10 28.27
N GLU A 206 -2.10 -7.79 27.04
CA GLU A 206 -1.31 -6.58 26.72
C GLU A 206 -2.08 -5.31 27.13
N ALA A 207 -1.37 -4.37 27.77
CA ALA A 207 -1.95 -3.12 28.24
C ALA A 207 -2.17 -2.13 27.08
N THR A 208 -3.20 -2.40 26.28
CA THR A 208 -3.64 -1.56 25.16
C THR A 208 -5.06 -1.05 25.44
N LEU A 209 -5.15 0.19 25.94
CA LEU A 209 -6.36 0.78 26.52
C LEU A 209 -6.70 2.12 25.86
N LEU A 210 -7.99 2.38 25.68
CA LEU A 210 -8.54 3.68 25.30
C LEU A 210 -9.27 4.29 26.50
N LEU A 211 -8.84 5.46 26.95
CA LEU A 211 -9.51 6.18 28.02
C LEU A 211 -10.36 7.29 27.42
N VAL A 212 -11.65 7.28 27.74
CA VAL A 212 -12.64 8.26 27.27
C VAL A 212 -13.28 8.98 28.45
N THR A 213 -13.69 10.22 28.21
CA THR A 213 -14.26 11.11 29.24
C THR A 213 -15.77 11.00 29.38
N ALA A 214 -16.42 10.24 28.50
CA ALA A 214 -17.87 9.99 28.51
C ALA A 214 -18.15 8.51 28.21
N ASN A 215 -19.36 8.04 28.58
CA ASN A 215 -19.73 6.63 28.50
C ASN A 215 -20.16 6.22 27.07
N PRO A 216 -19.39 5.38 26.36
CA PRO A 216 -19.72 4.95 25.00
C PRO A 216 -20.89 3.98 24.92
N LEU A 217 -21.38 3.47 26.05
CA LEU A 217 -22.60 2.65 26.11
C LEU A 217 -23.88 3.48 26.09
N GLU A 218 -23.80 4.76 26.46
CA GLU A 218 -24.92 5.71 26.39
C GLU A 218 -24.94 6.44 25.04
N ASP A 219 -23.78 6.83 24.53
CA ASP A 219 -23.60 7.43 23.22
C ASP A 219 -22.27 6.97 22.61
N ILE A 220 -22.34 6.21 21.52
CA ILE A 220 -21.17 5.65 20.84
C ILE A 220 -20.20 6.74 20.34
N ALA A 221 -20.67 7.97 20.11
CA ALA A 221 -19.82 9.10 19.74
C ALA A 221 -18.82 9.46 20.85
N ALA A 222 -19.09 9.08 22.11
CA ALA A 222 -18.18 9.26 23.24
C ALA A 222 -16.83 8.54 23.04
N THR A 223 -16.73 7.57 22.13
CA THR A 223 -15.44 6.96 21.74
C THR A 223 -14.43 7.99 21.22
N ARG A 224 -14.88 9.14 20.71
CA ARG A 224 -14.03 10.24 20.26
C ARG A 224 -13.52 11.14 21.39
N ALA A 225 -14.12 11.07 22.58
CA ALA A 225 -13.82 11.93 23.72
C ALA A 225 -12.60 11.43 24.51
N ILE A 226 -11.49 11.19 23.81
CA ILE A 226 -10.30 10.48 24.28
C ILE A 226 -9.46 11.38 25.20
N SER A 227 -9.28 10.96 26.45
CA SER A 227 -8.38 11.62 27.41
C SER A 227 -6.96 11.09 27.38
N ALA A 228 -6.79 9.79 27.13
CA ALA A 228 -5.49 9.14 27.07
C ALA A 228 -5.56 7.81 26.30
N VAL A 229 -4.40 7.33 25.86
CA VAL A 229 -4.22 5.99 25.30
C VAL A 229 -3.12 5.30 26.11
N VAL A 230 -3.34 4.04 26.48
CA VAL A 230 -2.24 3.17 26.89
C VAL A 230 -1.90 2.29 25.70
N HIS A 231 -0.69 2.38 25.18
CA HIS A 231 -0.23 1.55 24.06
C HIS A 231 0.85 0.60 24.56
N ARG A 232 0.53 -0.70 24.67
CA ARG A 232 1.49 -1.72 25.11
C ARG A 232 2.18 -1.38 26.44
N GLY A 233 1.43 -0.77 27.36
CA GLY A 233 1.90 -0.31 28.68
C GLY A 233 2.44 1.12 28.73
N GLU A 234 2.63 1.79 27.59
CA GLU A 234 3.03 3.20 27.55
C GLU A 234 1.81 4.11 27.67
N TYR A 235 1.82 5.02 28.65
CA TYR A 235 0.73 5.98 28.87
C TYR A 235 0.96 7.26 28.06
N LEU A 236 0.08 7.51 27.09
CA LEU A 236 0.03 8.72 26.28
C LEU A 236 -1.13 9.59 26.75
N ASP A 237 -0.80 10.70 27.41
CA ASP A 237 -1.79 11.67 27.86
C ASP A 237 -2.33 12.53 26.69
N ARG A 238 -3.30 13.39 26.99
CA ARG A 238 -3.91 14.27 25.99
C ARG A 238 -2.89 15.14 25.26
N ALA A 239 -1.89 15.67 25.97
CA ALA A 239 -0.88 16.55 25.37
C ALA A 239 0.03 15.77 24.40
N ALA A 240 0.45 14.56 24.77
CA ALA A 240 1.21 13.67 23.89
C ALA A 240 0.41 13.31 22.63
N LEU A 241 -0.87 12.97 22.79
CA LEU A 241 -1.75 12.65 21.67
C LEU A 241 -2.00 13.87 20.75
N ASP A 242 -2.09 15.08 21.31
CA ASP A 242 -2.21 16.31 20.53
C ASP A 242 -0.93 16.58 19.72
N GLY A 243 0.25 16.33 20.30
CA GLY A 243 1.53 16.36 19.58
C GLY A 243 1.55 15.40 18.39
N LEU A 244 1.15 14.14 18.58
CA LEU A 244 1.07 13.15 17.48
C LEU A 244 0.12 13.60 16.35
N LEU A 245 -0.99 14.25 16.70
CA LEU A 245 -1.90 14.82 15.70
C LEU A 245 -1.27 15.99 14.95
N GLU A 246 -0.55 16.88 15.63
CA GLU A 246 0.18 17.96 14.97
C GLU A 246 1.25 17.41 14.02
N ASP A 247 1.97 16.37 14.42
CA ASP A 247 2.96 15.69 13.59
C ASP A 247 2.31 15.09 12.34
N ALA A 248 1.19 14.40 12.49
CA ALA A 248 0.41 13.86 11.37
C ALA A 248 -0.10 14.96 10.43
N ALA A 249 -0.50 16.12 10.95
CA ALA A 249 -0.94 17.24 10.14
C ALA A 249 0.22 17.86 9.33
N ARG A 250 1.40 18.02 9.95
CA ARG A 250 2.62 18.48 9.23
C ARG A 250 3.04 17.49 8.16
N ALA A 251 2.98 16.19 8.45
CA ALA A 251 3.25 15.13 7.48
C ALA A 251 2.29 15.22 6.27
N ALA A 252 0.99 15.36 6.52
CA ALA A 252 -0.03 15.49 5.48
C ALA A 252 0.12 16.78 4.64
N ALA A 253 0.58 17.87 5.26
CA ALA A 253 0.88 19.13 4.56
C ALA A 253 2.16 19.04 3.69
N GLY A 254 2.94 17.96 3.80
CA GLY A 254 4.25 17.85 3.18
C GLY A 254 5.29 18.77 3.83
N GLU A 255 4.99 19.28 5.03
CA GLU A 255 5.87 20.12 5.85
C GLU A 255 6.88 19.29 6.64
N GLN A 256 6.73 17.96 6.65
CA GLN A 256 7.86 17.06 6.84
C GLN A 256 8.75 17.10 5.58
N GLY A 257 9.38 18.24 5.33
CA GLY A 257 10.77 18.20 4.87
C GLY A 257 11.53 17.53 6.01
N LEU A 258 12.30 16.48 5.68
CA LEU A 258 13.29 15.82 6.54
C LEU A 258 12.91 15.86 8.02
N VAL A 259 12.35 14.77 8.56
CA VAL A 259 12.33 14.57 10.01
C VAL A 259 13.74 14.91 10.51
N ASP A 260 13.88 16.02 11.25
CA ASP A 260 15.10 16.37 11.95
C ASP A 260 15.35 15.21 12.93
N GLY A 261 16.26 14.31 12.54
CA GLY A 261 16.56 13.06 13.23
C GLY A 261 16.42 11.76 12.41
N GLY A 262 15.93 11.81 11.16
CA GLY A 262 15.88 10.66 10.26
C GLY A 262 17.23 10.39 9.59
N PHE A 263 17.60 9.11 9.43
CA PHE A 263 18.80 8.64 8.73
C PHE A 263 18.99 9.34 7.36
N ASP A 264 19.78 10.41 7.31
CA ASP A 264 20.19 11.02 6.04
C ASP A 264 21.36 10.21 5.47
N LEU A 265 21.02 9.15 4.72
CA LEU A 265 22.01 8.32 4.01
C LEU A 265 22.72 9.07 2.87
N LEU A 266 22.28 10.28 2.51
CA LEU A 266 22.99 11.17 1.59
C LEU A 266 23.93 12.15 2.34
N ALA A 267 23.79 12.31 3.65
CA ALA A 267 24.77 13.01 4.49
C ALA A 267 25.90 12.09 4.98
N GLN A 268 25.78 10.76 4.81
CA GLN A 268 26.88 9.85 5.15
C GLN A 268 28.04 10.01 4.17
N GLU A 269 29.26 10.06 4.71
CA GLU A 269 30.48 9.97 3.91
C GLU A 269 30.48 8.65 3.15
N MET A 270 30.61 8.72 1.83
CA MET A 270 30.72 7.56 0.96
C MET A 270 32.19 7.37 0.55
N PRO A 271 32.68 6.13 0.41
CA PRO A 271 34.08 5.89 0.05
C PRO A 271 34.40 6.39 -1.36
N GLY A 272 35.58 6.98 -1.51
CA GLY A 272 36.19 7.30 -2.80
C GLY A 272 35.63 8.54 -3.50
N GLU A 273 35.93 8.63 -4.80
CA GLU A 273 35.65 9.82 -5.60
C GLU A 273 34.18 9.88 -6.03
N PRO A 274 33.53 11.06 -6.01
CA PRO A 274 32.18 11.23 -6.55
C PRO A 274 32.11 10.89 -8.05
N VAL A 275 31.10 10.10 -8.42
CA VAL A 275 30.82 9.75 -9.83
C VAL A 275 29.60 10.52 -10.33
N ALA A 276 28.48 10.43 -9.60
CA ALA A 276 27.24 11.11 -9.97
C ALA A 276 26.35 11.29 -8.74
N SER A 277 25.55 12.35 -8.73
CA SER A 277 24.45 12.51 -7.78
C SER A 277 23.31 13.27 -8.43
N GLY A 278 22.08 12.99 -8.00
CA GLY A 278 20.91 13.61 -8.59
C GLY A 278 19.62 13.21 -7.92
N VAL A 279 18.53 13.78 -8.44
CA VAL A 279 17.16 13.50 -7.99
C VAL A 279 16.30 13.15 -9.19
N TYR A 280 15.57 12.05 -9.09
CA TYR A 280 14.51 11.68 -10.01
C TYR A 280 13.18 12.23 -9.51
N ALA A 281 12.42 12.85 -10.40
CA ALA A 281 10.98 13.03 -10.22
C ALA A 281 10.26 11.80 -10.78
N MET A 282 9.32 11.26 -10.01
CA MET A 282 8.51 10.11 -10.41
C MET A 282 7.07 10.56 -10.67
N THR A 283 6.45 9.98 -11.70
CA THR A 283 5.02 10.12 -11.94
C THR A 283 4.39 8.76 -12.21
N PHE A 284 3.13 8.58 -11.84
CA PHE A 284 2.36 7.36 -12.09
C PHE A 284 1.03 7.74 -12.72
N GLY A 285 0.74 7.24 -13.92
CA GLY A 285 -0.46 7.63 -14.68
C GLY A 285 -0.57 9.15 -14.93
N GLY A 286 0.56 9.87 -14.94
CA GLY A 286 0.63 11.32 -15.09
C GLY A 286 0.59 12.13 -13.78
N PHE A 287 0.36 11.50 -12.63
CA PHE A 287 0.34 12.16 -11.32
C PHE A 287 1.70 12.08 -10.64
N ALA A 288 2.06 13.08 -9.82
CA ALA A 288 3.30 13.05 -9.04
C ALA A 288 3.33 11.84 -8.09
N ALA A 289 4.33 10.97 -8.25
CA ALA A 289 4.46 9.70 -7.54
C ALA A 289 5.69 9.64 -6.61
N GLY A 290 6.34 10.78 -6.39
CA GLY A 290 7.43 10.92 -5.41
C GLY A 290 8.76 11.26 -6.05
N THR A 291 9.83 11.07 -5.26
CA THR A 291 11.21 11.40 -5.66
C THR A 291 12.19 10.32 -5.22
N GLU A 292 13.25 10.13 -5.99
CA GLU A 292 14.38 9.29 -5.62
C GLU A 292 15.65 10.13 -5.71
N SER A 293 16.34 10.29 -4.59
CA SER A 293 17.64 10.96 -4.55
C SER A 293 18.74 9.92 -4.47
N PHE A 294 19.85 10.13 -5.17
CA PHE A 294 20.94 9.16 -5.19
C PHE A 294 22.32 9.82 -5.20
N ARG A 295 23.31 9.06 -4.75
CA ARG A 295 24.74 9.35 -4.90
C ARG A 295 25.49 8.08 -5.31
N ILE A 296 26.45 8.23 -6.19
CA ILE A 296 27.37 7.20 -6.66
C ILE A 296 28.80 7.68 -6.40
N THR A 297 29.60 6.87 -5.73
CA THR A 297 31.04 7.09 -5.59
C THR A 297 31.82 5.86 -6.05
N ARG A 298 33.12 6.03 -6.30
CA ARG A 298 34.02 4.94 -6.69
C ARG A 298 35.30 4.94 -5.87
N ALA A 299 35.59 3.82 -5.23
CA ALA A 299 36.83 3.57 -4.49
C ALA A 299 37.42 2.23 -4.90
N ASP A 300 38.72 2.16 -5.20
CA ASP A 300 39.45 0.89 -5.37
C ASP A 300 38.78 -0.14 -6.31
N GLY A 301 38.16 0.31 -7.41
CA GLY A 301 37.49 -0.56 -8.39
C GLY A 301 36.09 -1.03 -7.97
N VAL A 302 35.52 -0.38 -6.96
CA VAL A 302 34.20 -0.65 -6.40
C VAL A 302 33.34 0.60 -6.50
N TYR A 303 32.13 0.45 -7.02
CA TYR A 303 31.08 1.46 -6.99
C TYR A 303 30.26 1.31 -5.72
N HIS A 304 30.00 2.44 -5.07
CA HIS A 304 29.07 2.54 -3.95
C HIS A 304 27.90 3.40 -4.38
N LEU A 305 26.69 2.87 -4.23
CA LEU A 305 25.45 3.61 -4.46
C LEU A 305 24.75 3.82 -3.13
N SER A 306 24.26 5.04 -2.91
CA SER A 306 23.35 5.39 -1.82
C SER A 306 22.09 5.99 -2.43
N VAL A 307 20.93 5.54 -1.96
CA VAL A 307 19.62 5.92 -2.47
C VAL A 307 18.71 6.27 -1.32
N HIS A 308 17.95 7.33 -1.50
CA HIS A 308 16.84 7.72 -0.66
C HIS A 308 15.58 7.89 -1.53
N ASN A 309 14.63 6.96 -1.38
CA ASN A 309 13.42 6.92 -2.17
C ASN A 309 12.22 7.34 -1.31
N GLN A 310 11.48 8.32 -1.82
CA GLN A 310 10.32 8.95 -1.17
C GLN A 310 9.12 8.86 -2.12
N PRO A 311 8.49 7.68 -2.23
CA PRO A 311 7.31 7.52 -3.06
C PRO A 311 6.15 8.34 -2.48
N LYS A 312 5.31 8.90 -3.36
CA LYS A 312 4.07 9.58 -2.99
C LYS A 312 2.89 8.77 -3.51
N GLY A 313 2.23 8.06 -2.61
CA GLY A 313 1.12 7.16 -2.94
C GLY A 313 1.62 5.76 -3.32
N GLY A 314 0.67 4.84 -3.55
CA GLY A 314 0.98 3.42 -3.71
C GLY A 314 1.28 2.70 -2.39
N GLY A 315 1.56 1.40 -2.46
CA GLY A 315 1.81 0.54 -1.28
C GLY A 315 3.28 0.47 -0.85
N GLN A 316 4.19 1.20 -1.50
CA GLN A 316 5.61 1.20 -1.18
C GLN A 316 5.91 2.28 -0.13
N MET A 317 6.51 1.87 0.98
CA MET A 317 6.98 2.81 2.00
C MET A 317 8.25 3.52 1.52
N PRO A 318 8.51 4.76 1.98
CA PRO A 318 9.82 5.37 1.83
C PRO A 318 10.92 4.42 2.30
N TYR A 319 12.06 4.44 1.63
CA TYR A 319 13.17 3.56 1.97
C TYR A 319 14.51 4.20 1.62
N ALA A 320 15.55 3.71 2.28
CA ALA A 320 16.92 3.97 1.89
C ALA A 320 17.61 2.66 1.50
N LEU A 321 18.52 2.75 0.53
CA LEU A 321 19.18 1.61 -0.06
C LEU A 321 20.65 1.94 -0.32
N THR A 322 21.55 1.06 0.11
CA THR A 322 22.93 1.06 -0.34
C THR A 322 23.20 -0.17 -1.20
N ILE A 323 24.01 -0.03 -2.23
CA ILE A 323 24.47 -1.13 -3.09
C ILE A 323 25.96 -0.96 -3.35
N THR A 324 26.69 -2.07 -3.32
CA THR A 324 28.10 -2.13 -3.70
C THR A 324 28.28 -3.09 -4.87
N THR A 325 28.95 -2.64 -5.93
CA THR A 325 29.30 -3.47 -7.10
C THR A 325 30.75 -3.26 -7.50
N ASP A 326 31.37 -4.24 -8.16
CA ASP A 326 32.68 -4.04 -8.79
C ASP A 326 32.57 -3.25 -10.12
N ASP A 327 33.71 -2.96 -10.75
CA ASP A 327 33.77 -2.25 -12.05
C ASP A 327 33.05 -2.98 -13.20
N ALA A 328 32.79 -4.29 -13.06
CA ALA A 328 32.04 -5.07 -14.03
C ALA A 328 30.53 -5.15 -13.71
N GLY A 329 30.06 -4.37 -12.72
CA GLY A 329 28.66 -4.38 -12.27
C GLY A 329 28.28 -5.61 -11.46
N ARG A 330 29.26 -6.42 -10.99
CA ARG A 330 28.96 -7.61 -10.20
C ARG A 330 28.60 -7.20 -8.78
N PHE A 331 27.39 -7.58 -8.36
CA PHE A 331 26.87 -7.33 -7.03
C PHE A 331 27.73 -7.96 -5.93
N ALA A 332 28.06 -7.17 -4.91
CA ALA A 332 28.75 -7.61 -3.71
C ALA A 332 27.80 -7.65 -2.50
N GLU A 333 27.19 -6.51 -2.17
CA GLU A 333 26.28 -6.39 -1.04
C GLU A 333 25.30 -5.22 -1.20
N ALA A 334 24.23 -5.24 -0.40
CA ALA A 334 23.29 -4.15 -0.26
C ALA A 334 22.67 -4.12 1.14
N THR A 335 22.22 -2.94 1.53
CA THR A 335 21.38 -2.75 2.73
C THR A 335 20.13 -1.98 2.34
N TYR A 336 18.96 -2.53 2.63
CA TYR A 336 17.65 -1.91 2.40
C TYR A 336 16.98 -1.60 3.73
N THR A 337 16.64 -0.33 3.97
CA THR A 337 15.96 0.11 5.19
C THR A 337 14.66 0.80 4.85
N THR A 338 13.53 0.28 5.34
CA THR A 338 12.25 1.01 5.28
C THR A 338 12.31 2.21 6.21
N LEU A 339 11.76 3.33 5.77
CA LEU A 339 11.71 4.58 6.50
C LEU A 339 10.26 4.84 6.89
N GLY A 340 10.01 4.92 8.20
CA GLY A 340 8.70 5.08 8.82
C GLY A 340 8.84 4.96 10.33
N ASP A 341 7.71 4.91 11.06
CA ASP A 341 7.69 4.90 12.53
C ASP A 341 8.33 3.64 13.14
N SER A 342 8.48 2.58 12.35
CA SER A 342 9.14 1.32 12.75
C SER A 342 10.05 0.83 11.63
N PRO A 343 11.24 1.43 11.46
CA PRO A 343 12.13 1.12 10.36
C PRO A 343 12.63 -0.33 10.47
N THR A 344 12.64 -1.03 9.34
CA THR A 344 13.19 -2.38 9.22
C THR A 344 14.39 -2.36 8.28
N THR A 345 15.52 -2.92 8.73
CA THR A 345 16.73 -3.04 7.93
C THR A 345 16.95 -4.50 7.52
N SER A 346 17.20 -4.69 6.23
CA SER A 346 17.49 -5.99 5.61
C SER A 346 18.85 -5.91 4.93
N ARG A 347 19.67 -6.95 5.09
CA ARG A 347 21.02 -7.02 4.54
C ARG A 347 21.11 -8.11 3.50
N TYR A 348 21.88 -7.84 2.45
CA TYR A 348 22.07 -8.73 1.30
C TYR A 348 23.54 -8.79 0.96
N TRP A 349 24.07 -9.98 0.70
CA TRP A 349 25.44 -10.11 0.23
C TRP A 349 25.65 -11.40 -0.55
N ARG A 350 26.76 -11.43 -1.28
CA ARG A 350 27.19 -12.59 -2.05
C ARG A 350 28.32 -13.32 -1.32
N GLU A 351 28.17 -14.64 -1.19
CA GLU A 351 29.22 -15.56 -0.75
C GLU A 351 29.46 -16.62 -1.83
N GLY A 352 30.52 -16.44 -2.63
CA GLY A 352 30.79 -17.31 -3.77
C GLY A 352 29.65 -17.30 -4.78
N ASP A 353 29.01 -18.44 -5.00
CA ASP A 353 27.85 -18.60 -5.90
C ASP A 353 26.52 -18.65 -5.14
N THR A 354 26.47 -18.07 -3.94
CA THR A 354 25.27 -17.98 -3.11
C THR A 354 24.95 -16.52 -2.80
N LEU A 355 23.69 -16.14 -2.95
CA LEU A 355 23.12 -14.90 -2.45
C LEU A 355 22.49 -15.15 -1.09
N ILE A 356 22.77 -14.26 -0.14
CA ILE A 356 22.28 -14.34 1.22
C ILE A 356 21.47 -13.08 1.51
N ALA A 357 20.34 -13.25 2.19
CA ALA A 357 19.55 -12.17 2.76
C ALA A 357 19.28 -12.44 4.24
N GLU A 358 19.35 -11.40 5.07
CA GLU A 358 18.96 -11.45 6.49
C GLU A 358 18.10 -10.25 6.86
N SER A 359 17.01 -10.50 7.60
CA SER A 359 16.12 -9.47 8.13
C SER A 359 15.34 -10.00 9.33
N ALA A 360 15.20 -9.18 10.39
CA ALA A 360 14.38 -9.50 11.57
C ALA A 360 14.63 -10.90 12.19
N GLY A 361 15.87 -11.41 12.13
CA GLY A 361 16.23 -12.74 12.66
C GLY A 361 15.91 -13.91 11.73
N GLU A 362 15.34 -13.66 10.55
CA GLU A 362 15.22 -14.63 9.47
C GLU A 362 16.40 -14.53 8.49
N ARG A 363 16.78 -15.67 7.88
CA ARG A 363 17.84 -15.79 6.88
C ARG A 363 17.34 -16.56 5.66
N GLN A 364 17.74 -16.12 4.48
CA GLN A 364 17.47 -16.79 3.21
C GLN A 364 18.77 -16.96 2.41
N GLU A 365 18.91 -18.10 1.75
CA GLU A 365 20.02 -18.41 0.86
C GLU A 365 19.47 -18.84 -0.50
N LEU A 366 20.14 -18.40 -1.57
CA LEU A 366 19.72 -18.67 -2.95
C LEU A 366 20.93 -18.87 -3.84
N ALA A 367 20.91 -19.92 -4.66
CA ALA A 367 21.98 -20.18 -5.62
C ALA A 367 22.00 -19.12 -6.73
N LEU A 368 23.19 -18.60 -7.02
CA LEU A 368 23.44 -17.61 -8.06
C LEU A 368 23.69 -18.31 -9.40
N SER A 369 23.02 -17.86 -10.46
CA SER A 369 23.29 -18.32 -11.82
C SER A 369 24.46 -17.54 -12.45
N GLU A 370 25.06 -18.13 -13.48
CA GLU A 370 26.17 -17.50 -14.22
C GLU A 370 25.75 -16.21 -14.95
N ASP A 371 24.50 -16.15 -15.40
CA ASP A 371 23.87 -15.06 -16.14
C ASP A 371 23.02 -14.13 -15.23
N ALA A 372 23.36 -14.04 -13.95
CA ALA A 372 22.57 -13.30 -12.99
C ALA A 372 22.57 -11.78 -13.23
N LEU A 373 21.38 -11.18 -13.24
CA LEU A 373 21.19 -9.74 -13.07
C LEU A 373 20.63 -9.46 -11.69
N ILE A 374 21.40 -8.75 -10.86
CA ILE A 374 20.99 -8.39 -9.50
C ILE A 374 20.81 -6.87 -9.44
N ALA A 375 19.61 -6.43 -9.08
CA ALA A 375 19.30 -5.02 -8.88
C ALA A 375 18.34 -4.82 -7.71
N GLY A 376 18.51 -3.71 -6.99
CA GLY A 376 17.57 -3.27 -5.98
C GLY A 376 16.35 -2.55 -6.59
N PRO A 377 15.34 -2.20 -5.78
CA PRO A 377 14.10 -1.61 -6.26
C PRO A 377 14.22 -0.13 -6.70
N ALA A 378 15.41 0.46 -6.61
CA ALA A 378 15.66 1.86 -6.96
C ALA A 378 15.91 2.06 -8.46
N MET A 379 15.50 3.20 -9.00
CA MET A 379 15.66 3.53 -10.42
C MET A 379 17.13 3.63 -10.82
N VAL A 380 17.95 4.25 -9.97
CA VAL A 380 19.40 4.34 -10.20
C VAL A 380 20.09 2.98 -10.23
N SER A 381 19.47 1.90 -9.70
CA SER A 381 20.09 0.56 -9.67
C SER A 381 20.41 0.01 -11.07
N ASP A 382 19.75 0.52 -12.11
CA ASP A 382 20.07 0.20 -13.50
C ASP A 382 21.52 0.54 -13.87
N PHE A 383 22.14 1.52 -13.19
CA PHE A 383 23.57 1.83 -13.31
C PHE A 383 24.44 0.61 -12.99
N CYS A 384 24.06 -0.21 -12.01
CA CYS A 384 24.82 -1.40 -11.63
C CYS A 384 24.76 -2.51 -12.68
N VAL A 385 23.85 -2.43 -13.65
CA VAL A 385 23.53 -3.55 -14.54
C VAL A 385 23.70 -3.16 -16.00
N LEU A 386 22.88 -2.24 -16.51
CA LEU A 386 22.73 -1.98 -17.94
C LEU A 386 24.02 -1.54 -18.64
N PRO A 387 24.86 -0.66 -18.06
CA PRO A 387 26.10 -0.22 -18.69
C PRO A 387 27.10 -1.35 -18.95
N HIS A 388 27.03 -2.42 -18.15
CA HIS A 388 28.01 -3.50 -18.09
C HIS A 388 27.66 -4.71 -18.97
N LEU A 389 26.52 -4.71 -19.65
CA LEU A 389 26.08 -5.86 -20.44
C LEU A 389 26.79 -6.01 -21.79
N GLU A 390 27.54 -5.02 -22.28
CA GLU A 390 28.26 -5.09 -23.57
C GLU A 390 27.38 -5.51 -24.78
N MET A 391 26.10 -5.15 -24.78
CA MET A 391 25.13 -5.53 -25.82
C MET A 391 25.22 -4.67 -27.08
N GLN A 392 25.02 -5.30 -28.24
CA GLN A 392 24.90 -4.63 -29.54
C GLN A 392 23.49 -4.11 -29.78
N VAL A 393 23.34 -3.01 -30.53
CA VAL A 393 22.01 -2.48 -30.90
C VAL A 393 21.19 -3.53 -31.65
N GLY A 394 19.98 -3.79 -31.18
CA GLY A 394 19.06 -4.82 -31.69
C GLY A 394 19.20 -6.17 -30.99
N GLU A 395 20.25 -6.40 -30.19
CA GLU A 395 20.44 -7.63 -29.43
C GLU A 395 19.39 -7.77 -28.32
N SER A 396 18.89 -8.99 -28.13
CA SER A 396 18.05 -9.36 -26.98
C SER A 396 18.61 -10.61 -26.32
N ARG A 397 18.78 -10.57 -25.00
CA ARG A 397 19.25 -11.69 -24.19
C ARG A 397 18.36 -11.88 -22.97
N VAL A 398 18.16 -13.14 -22.60
CA VAL A 398 17.45 -13.51 -21.38
C VAL A 398 18.48 -13.72 -20.29
N PHE A 399 18.23 -13.15 -19.12
CA PHE A 399 19.04 -13.30 -17.94
C PHE A 399 18.16 -13.79 -16.78
N GLN A 400 18.77 -14.48 -15.82
CA GLN A 400 18.12 -14.74 -14.56
C GLN A 400 18.17 -13.48 -13.68
N GLY A 401 17.02 -12.81 -13.53
CA GLY A 401 16.87 -11.68 -12.64
C GLY A 401 16.73 -12.12 -11.19
N TYR A 402 17.45 -11.45 -10.31
CA TYR A 402 17.40 -11.55 -8.86
C TYR A 402 17.08 -10.17 -8.29
N SER A 403 15.93 -10.03 -7.65
CA SER A 403 15.53 -8.80 -6.98
C SER A 403 15.33 -9.05 -5.49
N PHE A 404 15.40 -7.97 -4.72
CA PHE A 404 15.25 -7.98 -3.27
C PHE A 404 14.63 -6.66 -2.80
N GLY A 405 14.34 -6.55 -1.50
CA GLY A 405 13.64 -5.39 -0.96
C GLY A 405 12.14 -5.48 -1.21
N PHE A 406 11.52 -4.47 -1.84
CA PHE A 406 10.06 -4.42 -2.01
C PHE A 406 9.52 -5.58 -2.88
N PRO A 407 8.38 -6.21 -2.51
CA PRO A 407 7.50 -5.86 -1.40
C PRO A 407 7.94 -6.41 -0.03
N ASN A 408 9.04 -7.17 0.09
CA ASN A 408 9.23 -8.02 1.26
C ASN A 408 10.65 -8.50 1.71
N TRP A 409 11.79 -7.85 1.58
CA TRP A 409 13.11 -8.36 2.00
C TRP A 409 13.64 -9.69 1.42
N LYS A 410 12.80 -10.60 0.93
CA LYS A 410 13.22 -11.91 0.41
C LYS A 410 13.68 -11.78 -1.04
N TRP A 411 14.62 -12.65 -1.43
CA TRP A 411 15.01 -12.77 -2.82
C TRP A 411 13.84 -13.26 -3.68
N SER A 412 13.66 -12.61 -4.82
CA SER A 412 12.74 -13.02 -5.87
C SER A 412 13.50 -13.28 -7.16
N THR A 413 13.14 -14.35 -7.85
CA THR A 413 13.77 -14.75 -9.11
C THR A 413 12.77 -14.64 -10.26
N VAL A 414 13.14 -13.90 -11.30
CA VAL A 414 12.32 -13.76 -12.52
C VAL A 414 13.21 -13.76 -13.75
N ALA A 415 12.80 -14.45 -14.81
CA ALA A 415 13.50 -14.32 -16.09
C ALA A 415 13.32 -12.90 -16.62
N ASN A 416 14.42 -12.22 -16.94
CA ASN A 416 14.44 -10.86 -17.44
C ASN A 416 15.02 -10.84 -18.85
N THR A 417 14.19 -10.47 -19.84
CA THR A 417 14.66 -10.26 -21.20
C THR A 417 15.13 -8.82 -21.34
N VAL A 418 16.43 -8.63 -21.57
CA VAL A 418 17.00 -7.31 -21.85
C VAL A 418 17.23 -7.18 -23.35
N THR A 419 16.72 -6.11 -23.93
CA THR A 419 16.89 -5.73 -25.34
C THR A 419 17.63 -4.40 -25.42
N ARG A 420 18.70 -4.34 -26.20
CA ARG A 420 19.39 -3.09 -26.54
C ARG A 420 18.68 -2.42 -27.71
N LEU A 421 18.05 -1.28 -27.48
CA LEU A 421 17.30 -0.51 -28.48
C LEU A 421 18.22 0.48 -29.22
N PRO A 422 17.80 1.09 -30.35
CA PRO A 422 18.55 2.17 -30.98
C PRO A 422 18.82 3.33 -30.01
N ASP A 423 19.97 3.98 -30.17
CA ASP A 423 20.33 5.13 -29.34
C ASP A 423 19.42 6.32 -29.60
N GLU A 424 19.23 7.12 -28.55
CA GLU A 424 18.55 8.40 -28.65
C GLU A 424 19.58 9.50 -28.77
N THR A 425 19.46 10.33 -29.82
CA THR A 425 20.28 11.52 -29.96
C THR A 425 19.41 12.74 -29.69
N SER A 426 19.81 13.54 -28.71
CA SER A 426 19.20 14.85 -28.45
C SER A 426 20.17 15.98 -28.81
N GLY A 427 19.68 17.04 -29.45
CA GLY A 427 20.49 18.19 -29.87
C GLY A 427 20.93 18.14 -31.35
N THR A 428 21.70 19.13 -31.79
CA THR A 428 22.30 19.21 -33.12
C THR A 428 23.75 19.74 -33.02
N GLY A 429 24.64 19.27 -33.90
CA GLY A 429 26.03 19.76 -33.93
C GLY A 429 26.92 19.19 -32.83
N ALA A 430 27.80 20.01 -32.25
CA ALA A 430 28.81 19.59 -31.27
C ALA A 430 28.23 19.26 -29.87
N ASP A 431 26.99 19.67 -29.59
CA ASP A 431 26.29 19.44 -28.32
C ASP A 431 25.30 18.25 -28.39
N ALA A 432 25.40 17.43 -29.44
CA ALA A 432 24.55 16.25 -29.59
C ALA A 432 24.95 15.19 -28.55
N GLU A 433 24.03 14.85 -27.64
CA GLU A 433 24.23 13.82 -26.63
C GLU A 433 23.59 12.51 -27.13
N THR A 434 24.39 11.46 -27.26
CA THR A 434 23.92 10.12 -27.63
C THR A 434 23.68 9.31 -26.36
N ARG A 435 22.45 8.86 -26.15
CA ARG A 435 22.04 8.09 -24.97
C ARG A 435 21.69 6.67 -25.35
N ARG A 436 22.20 5.71 -24.58
CA ARG A 436 21.93 4.29 -24.80
C ARG A 436 20.56 3.94 -24.25
N VAL A 437 19.82 3.10 -24.97
CA VAL A 437 18.46 2.72 -24.59
C VAL A 437 18.36 1.21 -24.43
N PHE A 438 17.79 0.78 -23.31
CA PHE A 438 17.53 -0.61 -22.99
C PHE A 438 16.06 -0.81 -22.68
N ARG A 439 15.54 -2.00 -23.00
CA ARG A 439 14.24 -2.47 -22.53
C ARG A 439 14.40 -3.77 -21.77
N GLN A 440 13.89 -3.81 -20.56
CA GLN A 440 13.77 -5.01 -19.75
C GLN A 440 12.30 -5.47 -19.79
N SER A 441 12.06 -6.76 -19.96
CA SER A 441 10.73 -7.37 -19.95
C SER A 441 10.74 -8.58 -19.03
N MET A 442 9.84 -8.59 -18.05
CA MET A 442 9.74 -9.63 -17.04
C MET A 442 8.29 -9.93 -16.70
N ASP A 443 7.95 -11.21 -16.54
CA ASP A 443 6.63 -11.66 -16.11
C ASP A 443 6.69 -11.99 -14.62
N ILE A 444 6.16 -11.10 -13.78
CA ILE A 444 6.21 -11.24 -12.33
C ILE A 444 5.00 -12.05 -11.85
N PRO A 445 5.19 -13.21 -11.19
CA PRO A 445 4.09 -14.01 -10.66
C PRO A 445 3.17 -13.17 -9.75
N GLY A 446 1.88 -13.19 -10.04
CA GLY A 446 0.86 -12.45 -9.28
C GLY A 446 0.70 -10.96 -9.65
N PHE A 447 1.70 -10.34 -10.28
CA PHE A 447 1.63 -8.93 -10.69
C PHE A 447 1.50 -8.73 -12.21
N GLY A 448 1.83 -9.76 -13.01
CA GLY A 448 1.75 -9.75 -14.47
C GLY A 448 3.01 -9.20 -15.14
N ARG A 449 2.88 -8.73 -16.39
CA ARG A 449 4.02 -8.33 -17.22
C ARG A 449 4.48 -6.91 -16.93
N PHE A 450 5.79 -6.76 -16.71
CA PHE A 450 6.48 -5.48 -16.55
C PHE A 450 7.36 -5.25 -17.77
N GLU A 451 7.28 -4.04 -18.32
CA GLU A 451 8.17 -3.58 -19.37
C GLU A 451 8.81 -2.27 -18.93
N VAL A 452 10.13 -2.29 -18.68
CA VAL A 452 10.91 -1.13 -18.28
C VAL A 452 11.74 -0.68 -19.47
N THR A 453 11.61 0.57 -19.89
CA THR A 453 12.52 1.18 -20.87
C THR A 453 13.38 2.22 -20.16
N SER A 454 14.69 2.02 -20.17
CA SER A 454 15.67 2.88 -19.49
C SER A 454 16.57 3.54 -20.52
N VAL A 455 16.68 4.86 -20.41
CA VAL A 455 17.60 5.69 -21.20
C VAL A 455 18.73 6.12 -20.28
N ILE A 456 19.96 5.71 -20.59
CA ILE A 456 21.14 5.98 -19.78
C ILE A 456 22.09 6.93 -20.51
N ASP A 457 22.76 7.79 -19.76
CA ASP A 457 23.79 8.69 -20.28
C ASP A 457 25.13 7.97 -20.49
N ASP A 458 26.16 8.72 -20.87
CA ASP A 458 27.52 8.21 -21.11
C ASP A 458 28.19 7.70 -19.83
N LEU A 459 27.79 8.20 -18.65
CA LEU A 459 28.22 7.65 -17.36
C LEU A 459 27.49 6.33 -17.05
N GLY A 460 26.47 5.97 -17.82
CA GLY A 460 25.63 4.80 -17.57
C GLY A 460 24.54 5.04 -16.53
N VAL A 461 24.34 6.27 -16.09
CA VAL A 461 23.33 6.62 -15.10
C VAL A 461 21.99 6.85 -15.82
N PRO A 462 20.87 6.28 -15.33
CA PRO A 462 19.56 6.51 -15.93
C PRO A 462 19.19 8.00 -15.95
N VAL A 463 18.76 8.49 -17.10
CA VAL A 463 18.25 9.85 -17.29
C VAL A 463 16.72 9.84 -17.23
N ARG A 464 16.10 8.80 -17.79
CA ARG A 464 14.67 8.57 -17.71
C ARG A 464 14.36 7.09 -17.78
N THR A 465 13.30 6.68 -17.09
CA THR A 465 12.76 5.33 -17.19
C THR A 465 11.24 5.38 -17.38
N SER A 466 10.71 4.46 -18.18
CA SER A 466 9.28 4.22 -18.35
C SER A 466 8.99 2.77 -17.97
N THR A 467 8.30 2.57 -16.85
CA THR A 467 7.93 1.26 -16.32
C THR A 467 6.45 1.03 -16.52
N LYS A 468 6.11 0.21 -17.51
CA LYS A 468 4.73 -0.19 -17.79
C LYS A 468 4.39 -1.46 -17.03
N MET A 469 3.29 -1.41 -16.29
CA MET A 469 2.77 -2.47 -15.44
C MET A 469 1.28 -2.71 -15.75
N PRO A 470 0.68 -3.84 -15.33
CA PRO A 470 -0.73 -4.11 -15.63
C PRO A 470 -1.71 -3.12 -15.00
N PHE A 471 -1.28 -2.42 -13.94
CA PHE A 471 -2.08 -1.45 -13.19
C PHE A 471 -1.73 0.01 -13.50
N GLY A 472 -0.79 0.29 -14.41
CA GLY A 472 -0.44 1.65 -14.84
C GLY A 472 1.00 1.79 -15.32
N THR A 473 1.40 3.01 -15.67
CA THR A 473 2.76 3.34 -16.10
C THR A 473 3.39 4.31 -15.12
N MET A 474 4.59 3.97 -14.65
CA MET A 474 5.46 4.86 -13.90
C MET A 474 6.50 5.48 -14.82
N GLU A 475 6.59 6.80 -14.85
CA GLU A 475 7.61 7.54 -15.60
C GLU A 475 8.53 8.22 -14.61
N THR A 476 9.83 8.12 -14.83
CA THR A 476 10.83 8.81 -14.01
C THR A 476 11.73 9.65 -14.89
N THR A 477 12.09 10.83 -14.41
CA THR A 477 13.01 11.74 -15.11
C THR A 477 13.98 12.31 -14.10
N ARG A 478 15.27 12.20 -14.42
CA ARG A 478 16.35 12.76 -13.63
C ARG A 478 16.43 14.26 -13.85
N GLY A 479 16.57 15.02 -12.77
CA GLY A 479 17.05 16.40 -12.85
C GLY A 479 18.50 16.48 -13.35
N PRO A 480 19.06 17.69 -13.45
CA PRO A 480 20.49 17.88 -13.66
C PRO A 480 21.31 17.13 -12.60
N LEU A 481 22.43 16.55 -13.00
CA LEU A 481 23.39 16.03 -12.02
C LEU A 481 23.99 17.21 -11.24
N VAL A 482 24.20 17.01 -9.94
CA VAL A 482 24.90 18.01 -9.12
C VAL A 482 26.39 17.83 -9.36
N SER A 483 27.06 18.91 -9.80
CA SER A 483 28.50 18.90 -10.08
C SER A 483 29.28 18.61 -8.78
N PRO A 484 30.31 17.74 -8.81
CA PRO A 484 31.08 17.37 -7.62
C PRO A 484 32.13 18.41 -7.19
N THR A 485 32.08 19.66 -7.68
CA THR A 485 33.07 20.67 -7.28
C THR A 485 32.83 21.11 -5.83
N PRO A 486 33.87 21.09 -4.97
CA PRO A 486 33.80 21.82 -3.71
C PRO A 486 33.72 23.31 -4.08
N GLU A 487 32.61 23.97 -3.76
CA GLU A 487 32.59 25.42 -3.70
C GLU A 487 33.43 25.81 -2.47
N ASP A 488 34.63 26.33 -2.73
CA ASP A 488 35.28 27.30 -1.84
C ASP A 488 34.32 28.50 -1.69
N ASP A 489 33.68 28.63 -0.51
CA ASP A 489 33.58 29.89 0.26
C ASP A 489 33.00 29.67 1.66
#